data_AF-A0A5N4A532-F1
#
_entry.id   AF-A0A5N4A532-F1
#
_cell.length_a   1.000
_cell.length_b   1.000
_cell.length_c   1.000
_cell.angle_alpha   90.00
_cell.angle_beta   90.00
_cell.angle_gamma   90.00
#
_symmetry.space_group_name_H-M   'P 1'
#
loop_
_entity.id
_entity.type
_entity.pdbx_description
1 polymer ?
#
loop_
_entity_poly.entity_id
_entity_poly.type
_entity_poly.pdbx_seq_one_letter_code
_entity_poly.pdbx_strand_id
1 'polypeptide(L)' 'RPSDMKLEYQEQVVQGNDVLIICDVFGANPAADVKWFNNSKPITNESLVHTVPEAM' A
#
# COMPACT_ATOMS: atom_id res chain seq x y z
N ARG A 1 -7.01 2.06 -15.88
CA ARG A 1 -5.94 2.81 -15.16
C ARG A 1 -6.62 3.45 -13.95
N PRO A 2 -6.06 3.35 -12.74
CA PRO A 2 -6.61 4.03 -11.57
C PRO A 2 -6.79 5.52 -11.86
N SER A 3 -7.86 6.09 -11.34
CA SER A 3 -8.16 7.51 -11.49
C SER A 3 -7.40 8.34 -10.47
N ASP A 4 -7.19 7.79 -9.28
CA ASP A 4 -6.48 8.46 -8.20
C ASP A 4 -5.77 7.46 -7.27
N MET A 5 -4.78 7.94 -6.52
CA MET A 5 -4.00 7.16 -5.56
C MET A 5 -3.58 8.05 -4.38
N LYS A 6 -3.84 7.58 -3.16
CA LYS A 6 -3.46 8.29 -1.93
C LYS A 6 -2.55 7.41 -1.09
N LEU A 7 -1.46 8.00 -0.59
CA LEU A 7 -0.56 7.35 0.36
C LEU A 7 -0.71 8.01 1.73
N GLU A 8 -0.97 7.21 2.75
CA GLU A 8 -1.09 7.63 4.13
C GLU A 8 -0.09 6.86 5.00
N TYR A 9 0.49 7.56 5.96
CA TYR A 9 1.44 7.02 6.92
C TYR A 9 1.36 7.81 8.22
N GLN A 10 1.91 7.25 9.30
CA GLN A 10 1.93 7.92 10.59
C GLN A 10 2.85 9.15 10.54
N GLU A 11 2.39 10.30 11.07
CA GLU A 11 3.18 11.54 11.10
C GLU A 11 4.49 11.40 11.88
N GLN A 12 4.51 10.50 12.86
CA GLN A 12 5.69 10.20 13.67
C GLN A 12 6.10 8.74 13.50
N VAL A 13 7.27 8.54 12.92
CA VAL A 13 7.91 7.24 12.77
C VAL A 13 9.08 7.15 13.75
N VAL A 14 9.08 6.12 14.59
CA VAL A 14 10.14 5.87 15.56
C VAL A 14 11.03 4.75 15.06
N GLN A 15 12.34 4.97 15.07
CA GLN A 15 13.30 3.95 14.67
C GLN A 15 13.18 2.69 15.55
N GLY A 16 13.14 1.53 14.91
CA GLY A 16 13.03 0.24 15.59
C GLY A 16 11.60 -0.24 15.84
N ASN A 17 10.60 0.61 15.59
CA ASN A 17 9.20 0.23 15.63
C ASN A 17 8.69 -0.12 14.23
N ASP A 18 7.67 -0.98 14.18
CA ASP A 18 6.92 -1.24 12.95
C ASP A 18 6.07 -0.02 12.58
N VAL A 19 5.87 0.17 11.28
CA VAL A 19 5.10 1.29 10.71
C VAL A 19 4.06 0.73 9.76
N LEU A 20 2.85 1.27 9.84
CA LEU A 20 1.80 0.99 8.86
C LEU A 20 1.78 2.10 7.80
N ILE A 21 1.83 1.68 6.53
CA ILE A 21 1.66 2.56 5.37
C ILE A 21 0.44 2.07 4.60
N ILE A 22 -0.48 2.97 4.30
CA ILE A 22 -1.73 2.67 3.61
C ILE A 22 -1.66 3.31 2.21
N CYS A 23 -2.07 2.55 1.20
CA CYS A 23 -2.21 3.02 -0.17
C CYS A 23 -3.64 2.77 -0.63
N ASP A 24 -4.40 3.84 -0.77
CA ASP A 24 -5.76 3.77 -1.31
C ASP A 24 -5.71 4.03 -2.83
N VAL A 25 -6.37 3.16 -3.60
CA VAL A 25 -6.37 3.21 -5.06
C VAL A 25 -7.81 3.30 -5.56
N PHE A 26 -8.14 4.37 -6.26
CA PHE A 26 -9.51 4.68 -6.67
C PHE A 26 -9.72 4.55 -8.18
N GLY A 27 -10.94 4.16 -8.58
CA GLY A 27 -11.36 4.13 -9.98
C GLY A 27 -10.60 3.12 -10.85
N ALA A 28 -10.14 2.01 -10.25
CA ALA A 28 -9.56 0.90 -10.98
C ALA A 28 -10.64 -0.13 -11.34
N ASN A 29 -10.90 -0.32 -12.63
CA ASN A 29 -11.74 -1.39 -13.15
C ASN A 29 -11.03 -2.09 -14.33
N PRO A 30 -10.54 -3.34 -14.18
CA PRO A 30 -10.60 -4.19 -12.98
C PRO A 30 -9.73 -3.66 -11.82
N ALA A 31 -9.83 -4.29 -10.64
CA ALA A 31 -9.01 -3.94 -9.47
C ALA A 31 -7.51 -3.87 -9.82
N ALA A 32 -6.82 -2.88 -9.24
CA ALA A 32 -5.42 -2.64 -9.54
C ALA A 32 -4.50 -3.67 -8.87
N ASP A 33 -3.42 -4.04 -9.56
CA ASP A 33 -2.31 -4.82 -8.99
C ASP A 33 -1.35 -3.87 -8.25
N VAL A 34 -1.43 -3.85 -6.92
CA VAL A 34 -0.62 -2.97 -6.05
C VAL A 34 0.65 -3.70 -5.61
N LYS A 35 1.81 -3.06 -5.84
CA LYS A 35 3.13 -3.61 -5.49
C LYS A 35 3.91 -2.63 -4.62
N TRP A 36 4.41 -3.13 -3.49
CA TRP A 36 5.23 -2.36 -2.55
C TRP A 36 6.71 -2.60 -2.75
N PHE A 37 7.50 -1.57 -2.55
CA PHE A 37 8.96 -1.61 -2.68
C PHE A 37 9.61 -0.95 -1.46
N ASN A 38 10.67 -1.56 -0.95
CA ASN A 38 11.61 -0.92 -0.04
C ASN A 38 12.81 -0.47 -0.87
N ASN A 39 12.92 0.83 -1.10
CA ASN A 39 13.82 1.40 -2.10
C ASN A 39 13.53 0.81 -3.49
N SER A 40 14.46 0.04 -4.05
CA SER A 40 14.29 -0.63 -5.35
C SER A 40 13.97 -2.12 -5.24
N LYS A 41 13.84 -2.66 -4.02
CA LYS A 41 13.59 -4.08 -3.80
C LYS A 41 12.10 -4.32 -3.56
N PRO A 42 11.44 -5.21 -4.31
CA PRO A 42 10.03 -5.52 -4.08
C PRO A 42 9.84 -6.19 -2.71
N ILE A 43 8.78 -5.80 -2.01
CA ILE A 43 8.34 -6.47 -0.78
C ILE A 43 7.42 -7.60 -1.21
N THR A 44 7.89 -8.84 -1.13
CA THR A 44 7.14 -10.04 -1.53
C THR A 44 6.61 -10.83 -0.34
N ASN A 45 6.88 -10.37 0.89
CA ASN A 45 6.40 -11.03 2.10
C ASN A 45 4.92 -10.69 2.30
N GLU A 46 4.06 -11.67 2.11
CA GLU A 46 2.60 -11.55 2.23
C GLU A 46 2.15 -11.18 3.65
N SER A 47 2.96 -11.44 4.68
CA SER A 47 2.66 -11.00 6.05
C SER A 47 2.88 -9.50 6.28
N LEU A 48 3.64 -8.83 5.40
CA LEU A 48 3.92 -7.38 5.47
C LEU A 48 3.02 -6.57 4.53
N VAL A 49 2.40 -7.22 3.55
CA VAL A 49 1.60 -6.58 2.51
C VAL A 49 0.22 -7.19 2.50
N HIS A 50 -0.77 -6.37 2.82
CA HIS A 50 -2.17 -6.76 2.75
C HIS A 50 -2.91 -5.84 1.78
N THR A 51 -3.45 -6.41 0.71
CA THR A 51 -4.28 -5.68 -0.25
C THR A 51 -5.72 -6.15 -0.07
N VAL A 52 -6.57 -5.24 0.41
CA VAL A 52 -8.01 -5.45 0.47
C VAL A 52 -8.65 -4.74 -0.71
N PRO A 53 -9.35 -5.46 -1.61
CA PRO A 53 -10.31 -4.81 -2.50
C PRO A 53 -11.37 -4.19 -1.59
N GLU A 54 -11.62 -2.89 -1.70
CA GLU A 54 -12.76 -2.28 -1.04
C GLU A 54 -14.01 -2.91 -1.67
N ALA A 55 -14.55 -3.91 -0.97
CA ALA A 55 -15.77 -4.58 -1.36
C ALA A 55 -16.92 -3.59 -1.15
N MET A 56 -17.61 -3.29 -2.24
CA MET A 56 -18.85 -2.51 -2.27
C MET A 56 -19.94 -3.18 -1.44
#